data_AF-A0A397CPX2-F1
#
_entry.id   AF-A0A397CPX2-F1
#
_cell.length_a   1.000
_cell.length_b   1.000
_cell.length_c   1.000
_cell.angle_alpha   90.00
_cell.angle_beta   90.00
_cell.angle_gamma   90.00
#
_symmetry.space_group_name_H-M   'P 1'
#
loop_
_entity.id
_entity.type
_entity.pdbx_description
1 polymer ?
#
loop_
_entity_poly.entity_id
_entity_poly.type
_entity_poly.pdbx_seq_one_letter_code
_entity_poly.pdbx_strand_id
1 'polypeptide(L)'
;MKLYQSLLVGATAVYALDTFSAKVLVDTKTSQCELIESVHLTQLHRAIQSTTDTLEIVTGRQNLPTADEIILPQGGDAKLQSFVEILGGSTNAVLNHLHRRCPQGALQSNKIER
;
A
#
# COMPACT_ATOMS: atom_id res chain seq x y z
N MET A 1 19.29 54.69 20.41
CA MET A 1 19.19 53.30 20.91
C MET A 1 18.70 52.43 19.77
N LYS A 2 19.44 51.38 19.37
CA LYS A 2 19.05 50.44 18.31
C LYS A 2 18.56 49.14 18.96
N LEU A 3 17.29 48.81 18.79
CA LEU A 3 16.70 47.55 19.23
C LEU A 3 16.96 46.50 18.15
N TYR A 4 17.80 45.52 18.45
CA TYR A 4 17.99 44.34 17.60
C TYR A 4 16.87 43.34 17.91
N GLN A 5 15.95 43.16 16.97
CA GLN A 5 14.96 42.09 17.03
C GLN A 5 15.64 40.79 16.57
N SER A 6 15.87 39.89 17.52
CA SER A 6 16.34 38.53 17.24
C SER A 6 15.17 37.69 16.75
N LEU A 7 15.25 37.23 15.49
CA LEU A 7 14.32 36.27 14.89
C LEU A 7 14.62 34.87 15.45
N LEU A 8 13.79 34.38 16.37
CA LEU A 8 13.80 33.00 16.82
C LEU A 8 13.15 32.13 15.73
N VAL A 9 13.98 31.56 14.86
CA VAL A 9 13.53 30.47 13.96
C VAL A 9 13.41 29.22 14.82
N GLY A 10 12.19 28.91 15.25
CA GLY A 10 11.89 27.66 15.92
C GLY A 10 12.14 26.50 14.97
N ALA A 11 13.20 25.73 15.21
CA ALA A 11 13.45 24.48 14.49
C ALA A 11 12.38 23.47 14.94
N THR A 12 11.30 23.32 14.18
CA THR A 12 10.40 22.19 14.34
C THR A 12 11.15 20.94 13.87
N ALA A 13 11.55 20.08 14.81
CA ALA A 13 12.08 18.77 14.48
C ALA A 13 11.00 18.01 13.69
N VAL A 14 11.25 17.78 12.39
CA VAL A 14 10.43 16.88 11.59
C VAL A 14 10.81 15.48 12.03
N TYR A 15 10.02 14.90 12.93
CA TYR A 15 10.18 13.49 13.28
C TYR A 15 9.87 12.66 12.03
N ALA A 16 10.82 11.83 11.62
CA ALA A 16 10.57 10.83 10.60
C ALA A 16 9.57 9.82 11.16
N LEU A 17 8.37 9.79 10.58
CA LEU A 17 7.32 8.86 10.98
C LEU A 17 7.48 7.55 10.22
N ASP A 18 7.53 6.43 10.93
CA ASP A 18 7.55 5.10 10.30
C ASP A 18 6.43 4.98 9.26
N THR A 19 6.76 4.40 8.10
CA THR A 19 5.80 4.10 7.05
C THR A 19 5.63 2.60 6.93
N PHE A 20 4.39 2.16 6.92
CA PHE A 20 4.00 0.77 6.75
C PHE A 20 3.39 0.56 5.36
N SER A 21 3.62 -0.60 4.75
CA SER A 21 3.04 -0.98 3.47
C SER A 21 2.32 -2.31 3.57
N ALA A 22 1.25 -2.48 2.80
CA ALA A 22 0.66 -3.77 2.47
C ALA A 22 0.29 -3.80 1.00
N LYS A 23 0.34 -5.00 0.39
CA LYS A 23 0.09 -5.15 -1.04
C LYS A 23 -0.93 -6.24 -1.31
N VAL A 24 -1.91 -5.92 -2.15
CA VAL A 24 -2.92 -6.86 -2.63
C VAL A 24 -3.03 -6.85 -4.14
N LEU A 25 -3.44 -7.98 -4.70
CA LEU A 25 -3.91 -8.08 -6.07
C LEU A 25 -5.44 -8.00 -6.03
N VAL A 26 -6.01 -7.10 -6.82
CA VAL A 26 -7.46 -6.89 -6.91
C VAL A 26 -7.93 -7.28 -8.29
N ASP A 27 -8.87 -8.20 -8.36
CA ASP A 27 -9.59 -8.54 -9.59
C ASP A 27 -10.79 -7.60 -9.76
N THR A 28 -10.75 -6.74 -10.77
CA THR A 28 -11.79 -5.71 -11.00
C THR A 28 -13.13 -6.28 -11.43
N LYS A 29 -13.18 -7.52 -11.92
CA LYS A 29 -14.41 -8.17 -12.37
C LYS A 29 -15.17 -8.80 -11.21
N THR A 30 -14.44 -9.44 -10.29
CA THR A 30 -15.00 -10.19 -9.17
C THR A 30 -14.91 -9.45 -7.84
N SER A 31 -14.19 -8.32 -7.80
CA SER A 31 -13.87 -7.58 -6.58
C SER A 31 -13.14 -8.41 -5.52
N GLN A 32 -12.56 -9.55 -5.91
CA GLN A 32 -11.75 -10.37 -5.03
C GLN A 32 -10.40 -9.72 -4.80
N CYS A 33 -9.93 -9.81 -3.56
CA CYS A 33 -8.60 -9.39 -3.16
C CYS A 33 -7.76 -10.60 -2.76
N GLU A 34 -6.53 -10.64 -3.24
CA GLU A 34 -5.52 -11.60 -2.84
C GLU A 34 -4.37 -10.86 -2.15
N LEU A 35 -3.97 -11.34 -0.98
CA LEU A 35 -2.86 -10.78 -0.23
C LEU A 35 -1.54 -11.23 -0.86
N ILE A 36 -0.80 -10.26 -1.39
CA ILE A 36 0.52 -10.48 -1.97
C ILE A 36 1.60 -10.25 -0.91
N GLU A 37 1.42 -9.20 -0.10
CA GLU A 37 2.36 -8.85 0.96
C GLU A 37 1.60 -8.33 2.18
N SER A 38 1.84 -8.94 3.33
CA SER A 38 1.26 -8.50 4.61
C SER A 38 1.83 -7.15 5.04
N VAL A 39 1.18 -6.54 6.04
CA VAL A 39 1.66 -5.25 6.58
C VAL A 39 3.10 -5.40 7.09
N HIS A 40 4.00 -4.58 6.56
CA HIS A 40 5.41 -4.55 6.93
C HIS A 40 5.92 -3.11 7.00
N LEU A 41 7.05 -2.91 7.68
CA LEU A 41 7.74 -1.61 7.71
C LEU A 41 8.44 -1.38 6.37
N THR A 42 8.26 -0.20 5.77
CA THR A 42 8.87 0.17 4.49
C THR A 42 9.61 1.50 4.59
N GLN A 43 10.17 1.97 3.48
CA GLN A 43 10.82 3.27 3.41
C GLN A 43 9.83 4.41 3.68
N LEU A 44 10.34 5.49 4.30
CA LEU A 44 9.59 6.71 4.55
C LEU A 44 8.98 7.23 3.24
N HIS A 45 7.68 7.48 3.24
CA HIS A 45 7.01 8.08 2.10
C HIS A 45 6.61 9.52 2.41
N ARG A 46 7.01 10.50 1.57
CA ARG A 46 6.77 11.94 1.81
C ARG A 46 5.31 12.32 2.06
N ALA A 47 4.38 11.55 1.49
CA ALA A 47 2.94 11.76 1.67
C ALA A 47 2.42 11.32 3.05
N ILE A 48 3.22 10.59 3.83
CA ILE A 48 2.88 10.10 5.15
C ILE A 48 3.55 11.00 6.20
N GLN A 49 2.76 11.85 6.83
CA GLN A 49 3.20 12.86 7.81
C GLN A 49 2.60 12.63 9.20
N SER A 50 1.52 11.83 9.29
CA SER A 50 0.83 11.47 10.53
C SER A 50 0.51 9.97 10.59
N THR A 51 0.26 9.44 11.79
CA THR A 51 -0.07 8.02 12.00
C THR A 51 -1.40 7.59 11.38
N THR A 52 -2.22 8.55 10.97
CA THR A 52 -3.51 8.33 10.31
C THR A 52 -3.46 8.50 8.80
N ASP A 53 -2.34 8.99 8.26
CA ASP A 53 -2.20 9.20 6.82
C ASP A 53 -2.14 7.85 6.11
N THR A 54 -2.74 7.81 4.93
CA THR A 54 -2.73 6.64 4.03
C THR A 54 -2.59 7.09 2.59
N LEU A 55 -1.87 6.31 1.78
CA LEU A 55 -1.77 6.50 0.34
C LEU A 55 -2.00 5.17 -0.37
N GLU A 56 -2.90 5.17 -1.36
CA GLU A 56 -3.11 4.02 -2.25
C GLU A 56 -2.34 4.25 -3.55
N ILE A 57 -1.56 3.26 -3.96
CA ILE A 57 -0.85 3.22 -5.24
C ILE A 57 -1.41 2.05 -6.04
N VAL A 58 -2.08 2.37 -7.15
CA VAL A 58 -2.70 1.36 -8.03
C VAL A 58 -1.85 1.20 -9.28
N THR A 59 -1.38 -0.02 -9.51
CA THR A 59 -0.62 -0.40 -10.70
C THR A 59 -1.36 -1.51 -11.44
N GLY A 60 -1.86 -1.22 -12.63
CA GLY A 60 -2.47 -2.25 -13.49
C GLY A 60 -1.45 -3.32 -13.87
N ARG A 61 -1.88 -4.58 -13.95
CA ARG A 61 -0.99 -5.69 -14.29
C ARG A 61 -0.66 -5.63 -15.78
N GLN A 62 0.59 -5.31 -16.11
CA GLN A 62 1.05 -5.13 -17.49
C GLN A 62 1.65 -6.39 -18.13
N ASN A 63 1.91 -7.44 -17.36
CA ASN A 63 2.54 -8.65 -17.88
C ASN A 63 1.55 -9.45 -18.75
N LEU A 64 2.04 -9.93 -19.90
CA LEU A 64 1.41 -11.05 -20.59
C LEU A 64 1.36 -12.25 -19.62
N PRO A 65 0.26 -13.02 -19.57
CA PRO A 65 0.16 -14.18 -18.70
C PRO A 65 1.35 -15.12 -18.94
N THR A 66 2.07 -15.47 -17.89
CA THR A 66 3.10 -16.50 -17.93
C THR A 66 2.45 -17.86 -18.19
N ALA A 67 3.19 -18.82 -18.75
CA ALA A 67 2.64 -20.14 -19.10
C ALA A 67 1.93 -20.87 -17.94
N ASP A 68 2.33 -20.60 -16.70
CA ASP A 68 1.70 -21.12 -15.48
C ASP A 68 0.30 -20.54 -15.22
N GLU A 69 0.06 -19.29 -15.64
CA GLU A 69 -1.25 -18.60 -15.53
C GLU A 69 -2.25 -19.01 -16.62
N ILE A 70 -1.76 -19.63 -17.70
CA ILE A 70 -2.58 -20.17 -18.78
C ILE A 70 -3.26 -21.49 -18.34
N ILE A 71 -2.68 -22.19 -17.35
CA ILE A 71 -3.13 -23.53 -16.92
C ILE A 71 -4.19 -23.46 -15.81
N LEU A 72 -4.31 -22.31 -15.12
CA LEU A 72 -5.33 -22.14 -14.08
C LEU A 72 -6.70 -21.88 -14.72
N PRO A 73 -7.76 -22.66 -14.40
CA PRO A 73 -9.11 -22.49 -14.94
C PRO A 73 -9.80 -21.19 -14.48
N GLN A 74 -9.10 -20.37 -13.69
CA GLN A 74 -9.51 -19.03 -13.28
C GLN A 74 -8.53 -17.97 -13.79
N GLY A 75 -8.10 -18.10 -15.05
CA GLY A 75 -7.43 -17.04 -15.80
C GLY A 75 -8.34 -15.82 -15.93
N GLY A 76 -8.46 -15.05 -14.85
CA GLY A 76 -8.91 -13.68 -14.89
C GLY A 76 -8.02 -12.96 -15.87
N ASP A 77 -8.63 -12.37 -16.89
CA ASP A 77 -7.93 -11.60 -17.92
C ASP A 77 -6.94 -10.68 -17.20
N ALA A 78 -5.62 -10.85 -17.40
CA ALA A 78 -4.60 -10.16 -16.60
C ALA A 78 -4.79 -8.63 -16.68
N LYS A 79 -5.41 -8.14 -17.76
CA LYS A 79 -5.86 -6.76 -17.94
C LYS A 79 -6.87 -6.26 -16.91
N LEU A 80 -7.62 -7.15 -16.26
CA LEU A 80 -8.64 -6.86 -15.26
C LEU A 80 -8.10 -6.97 -13.84
N GLN A 81 -6.83 -7.29 -13.66
CA GLN A 81 -6.18 -7.35 -12.35
C GLN A 81 -5.31 -6.13 -12.11
N SER A 82 -5.32 -5.60 -10.89
CA SER A 82 -4.48 -4.48 -10.47
C SER A 82 -3.78 -4.79 -9.16
N PHE A 83 -2.48 -4.49 -9.08
CA PHE A 83 -1.78 -4.45 -7.81
C PHE A 83 -2.14 -3.15 -7.10
N VAL A 84 -2.57 -3.27 -5.86
CA VAL A 84 -2.87 -2.14 -4.98
C VAL A 84 -1.91 -2.22 -3.81
N GLU A 85 -1.04 -1.23 -3.71
CA GLU A 85 -0.16 -1.04 -2.57
C GLU A 85 -0.72 0.08 -1.69
N ILE A 86 -0.80 -0.18 -0.39
CA ILE A 86 -1.36 0.74 0.60
C ILE A 86 -0.25 1.11 1.55
N LEU A 87 0.15 2.37 1.52
CA LEU A 87 1.09 2.95 2.48
C LEU A 87 0.31 3.64 3.61
N GLY A 88 0.86 3.62 4.83
CA GLY A 88 0.27 4.35 5.95
C GLY A 88 1.23 4.63 7.09
N GLY A 89 0.92 5.64 7.90
CA GLY A 89 1.74 6.05 9.05
C GLY A 89 1.60 5.17 10.29
N SER A 90 0.78 4.12 10.22
CA SER A 90 0.66 3.08 11.24
C SER A 90 0.10 1.81 10.64
N THR A 91 0.34 0.66 11.27
CA THR A 91 -0.28 -0.62 10.91
C THR A 91 -1.80 -0.52 10.86
N ASN A 92 -2.41 0.18 11.82
CA ASN A 92 -3.86 0.33 11.90
C ASN A 92 -4.42 1.18 10.73
N ALA A 93 -3.71 2.23 10.32
CA ALA A 93 -4.11 3.03 9.16
C ALA A 93 -4.12 2.19 7.88
N VAL A 94 -3.09 1.37 7.68
CA VAL A 94 -3.00 0.42 6.55
C VAL A 94 -4.12 -0.62 6.62
N LEU A 95 -4.34 -1.28 7.77
CA LEU A 95 -5.38 -2.30 7.92
C LEU A 95 -6.79 -1.74 7.70
N ASN A 96 -7.09 -0.55 8.21
CA ASN A 96 -8.39 0.09 8.00
C ASN A 96 -8.62 0.49 6.54
N HIS A 97 -7.57 0.94 5.84
CA HIS A 97 -7.67 1.21 4.41
C HIS A 97 -7.81 -0.07 3.60
N LEU A 98 -7.06 -1.12 3.95
CA LEU A 98 -7.15 -2.45 3.36
C LEU A 98 -8.55 -3.06 3.53
N HIS A 99 -9.15 -2.95 4.71
CA HIS A 99 -10.50 -3.44 4.96
C HIS A 99 -11.56 -2.71 4.13
N ARG A 100 -11.41 -1.39 3.95
CA ARG A 100 -12.29 -0.62 3.05
C ARG A 100 -12.12 -1.03 1.59
N ARG A 101 -10.89 -1.34 1.19
CA ARG A 101 -10.58 -1.79 -0.17
C ARG A 101 -11.07 -3.21 -0.45
N CYS A 102 -10.94 -4.09 0.53
CA CYS A 102 -11.20 -5.51 0.46
C CYS A 102 -12.15 -5.90 1.60
N PRO A 103 -13.46 -5.57 1.52
CA PRO A 103 -14.41 -5.78 2.60
C PRO A 103 -14.64 -7.27 2.92
N GLN A 104 -14.40 -8.15 1.94
CA GLN A 104 -14.48 -9.60 2.09
C GLN A 104 -13.19 -10.22 2.65
N GLY A 105 -12.20 -9.40 2.99
CA GLY A 105 -10.85 -9.85 3.32
C GLY A 105 -10.00 -10.11 2.09
N ALA A 106 -8.68 -10.22 2.31
CA ALA A 106 -7.74 -10.61 1.28
C ALA A 106 -7.40 -12.09 1.45
N LEU A 107 -7.66 -12.90 0.42
CA LEU A 107 -7.30 -14.32 0.41
C LEU A 107 -5.77 -14.43 0.46
N GLN A 108 -5.22 -15.19 1.39
CA GLN A 108 -3.78 -15.39 1.44
C GLN A 108 -3.37 -16.24 0.23
N SER A 109 -2.51 -15.68 -0.63
CA SER A 109 -1.94 -16.46 -1.73
C SER A 109 -1.16 -17.62 -1.12
N ASN A 110 -1.62 -18.86 -1.34
CA ASN A 110 -0.82 -20.05 -1.05
C ASN A 110 0.28 -20.15 -2.12
N LYS A 111 1.18 -19.17 -2.16
CA LYS A 111 2.36 -19.24 -3.00
C LYS A 111 3.32 -20.18 -2.29
N ILE A 112 3.22 -21.47 -2.63
CA ILE A 112 4.18 -22.49 -2.24
C ILE A 112 5.56 -21.97 -2.67
N GLU A 113 6.41 -21.59 -1.71
CA GLU A 113 7.82 -21.31 -1.94
C GLU A 113 8.41 -22.52 -2.68
N ARG A 114 8.96 -22.28 -3.89
CA ARG A 114 9.67 -23.28 -4.66
C ARG A 114 11.06 -22.75 -4.99
#